data_AF-A0A7N5K5R0-F1
#
_entry.id   AF-A0A7N5K5R0-F1
#
_cell.length_a   1.000
_cell.length_b   1.000
_cell.length_c   1.000
_cell.angle_alpha   90.00
_cell.angle_beta   90.00
_cell.angle_gamma   90.00
#
_symmetry.space_group_name_H-M   'P 1'
#
loop_
_entity.id
_entity.type
_entity.pdbx_description
1 polymer ?
#
loop_
_entity_poly.entity_id
_entity_poly.type
_entity_poly.pdbx_seq_one_letter_code
_entity_poly.pdbx_strand_id
1 'polypeptide(L)'
;MTGLYELVWRVLHALLCLHRTLTSWLRVRFGTWNWIWRRCCRAASAAVLAPLGFTLRKPPAVGRNRRQHRHPRGRSGPAAAHRRLRWRADGRSLEKLPVHMGLVVTEEEQEHSFSDIASLVVWCMAVGISYISVYDHQGIFKRNNSRLMDEILKQQQELLGLDCSKYSPEFANSNDKDDQVLNCHSAVKVLSPEDGKADIVRAAQDFCQLVAQQQKRSTDLDVDMFNSLLSSAGFPDPDLVLKFGPVDSTLGFLPWHIRLTEIMCLPHTSFSLSDVLLLSAGNLW
;
A
#
# COMPACT_ATOMS: atom_id res chain seq x y z
N MET A 1 -47.80 19.24 -14.74
CA MET A 1 -46.75 18.41 -15.37
C MET A 1 -45.49 18.25 -14.50
N THR A 2 -45.24 19.10 -13.50
CA THR A 2 -44.05 19.04 -12.62
C THR A 2 -44.13 17.98 -11.51
N GLY A 3 -45.32 17.72 -10.94
CA GLY A 3 -45.48 16.74 -9.84
C GLY A 3 -45.26 15.28 -10.23
N LEU A 4 -45.47 14.93 -11.50
CA LEU A 4 -45.23 13.57 -12.02
C LEU A 4 -43.73 13.28 -12.15
N TYR A 5 -42.93 14.28 -12.54
CA TYR A 5 -41.47 14.16 -12.65
C TYR A 5 -40.79 13.97 -11.29
N GLU A 6 -41.23 14.70 -10.26
CA GLU A 6 -40.74 14.54 -8.89
C GLU A 6 -41.01 13.13 -8.33
N LEU A 7 -42.20 12.59 -8.62
CA LEU A 7 -42.59 11.27 -8.15
C LEU A 7 -41.78 10.17 -8.85
N VAL A 8 -41.58 10.30 -10.16
CA VAL A 8 -40.72 9.41 -10.94
C VAL A 8 -39.28 9.45 -10.44
N TRP A 9 -38.74 10.64 -10.15
CA TRP A 9 -37.38 10.81 -9.64
C TRP A 9 -37.17 10.14 -8.27
N ARG A 10 -38.13 10.30 -7.35
CA ARG A 10 -38.10 9.65 -6.03
C ARG A 10 -38.20 8.13 -6.11
N VAL A 11 -39.01 7.62 -7.03
CA VAL A 11 -39.12 6.17 -7.28
C VAL A 11 -37.82 5.62 -7.86
N LEU A 12 -37.19 6.33 -8.80
CA LEU A 12 -35.91 5.94 -9.38
C LEU A 12 -34.78 5.91 -8.33
N HIS A 13 -34.73 6.91 -7.45
CA HIS A 13 -33.80 6.94 -6.32
C HIS A 13 -34.04 5.78 -5.34
N ALA A 14 -35.30 5.48 -5.01
CA ALA A 14 -35.64 4.37 -4.14
C ALA A 14 -35.23 3.02 -4.76
N LEU A 15 -35.43 2.84 -6.06
CA LEU A 15 -35.01 1.63 -6.79
C LEU A 15 -33.48 1.51 -6.86
N LEU A 16 -32.77 2.62 -7.06
CA LEU A 16 -31.30 2.62 -7.04
C LEU A 16 -30.75 2.25 -5.66
N CYS A 17 -31.34 2.79 -4.59
CA CYS A 17 -31.00 2.44 -3.22
C CYS A 17 -31.27 0.96 -2.93
N LEU A 18 -32.42 0.45 -3.35
CA LEU A 18 -32.78 -0.97 -3.20
C LEU A 18 -31.82 -1.88 -3.98
N HIS A 19 -31.43 -1.51 -5.19
CA HIS A 19 -30.46 -2.26 -5.98
C HIS A 19 -29.06 -2.26 -5.34
N ARG A 20 -28.65 -1.13 -4.76
CA ARG A 20 -27.37 -1.01 -4.02
C ARG A 20 -27.35 -1.86 -2.75
N THR A 21 -28.45 -1.90 -1.99
CA THR A 21 -28.55 -2.73 -0.80
C THR A 21 -28.68 -4.22 -1.14
N LEU A 22 -29.39 -4.58 -2.21
CA LEU A 22 -29.44 -5.97 -2.68
C LEU A 22 -28.08 -6.46 -3.18
N THR A 23 -27.33 -5.62 -3.91
CA THR A 23 -26.01 -5.98 -4.43
C THR A 23 -24.93 -6.01 -3.34
N SER A 24 -25.05 -5.19 -2.28
CA SER A 24 -24.17 -5.31 -1.11
C SER A 24 -24.51 -6.57 -0.30
N TRP A 25 -25.80 -6.83 -0.07
CA TRP A 25 -26.26 -8.03 0.64
C TRP A 25 -25.89 -9.33 -0.09
N LEU A 26 -26.09 -9.39 -1.41
CA LEU A 26 -25.65 -10.51 -2.25
C LEU A 26 -24.12 -10.65 -2.23
N ARG A 27 -23.35 -9.56 -2.26
CA ARG A 27 -21.88 -9.62 -2.16
C ARG A 27 -21.39 -10.14 -0.82
N VAL A 28 -22.02 -9.75 0.29
CA VAL A 28 -21.68 -10.28 1.63
C VAL A 28 -22.00 -11.77 1.71
N ARG A 29 -23.15 -12.20 1.16
CA ARG A 29 -23.60 -13.60 1.16
C ARG A 29 -22.76 -14.50 0.24
N PHE A 30 -22.32 -14.01 -0.92
CA PHE A 30 -21.41 -14.74 -1.80
C PHE A 30 -19.94 -14.64 -1.37
N GLY A 31 -19.53 -13.56 -0.69
CA GLY A 31 -18.20 -13.39 -0.12
C GLY A 31 -17.93 -14.35 1.04
N THR A 32 -18.90 -14.48 1.94
CA THR A 32 -18.86 -15.49 3.02
C THR A 32 -18.91 -16.92 2.47
N TRP A 33 -19.69 -17.18 1.41
CA TRP A 33 -19.68 -18.46 0.70
C TRP A 33 -18.32 -18.79 0.05
N ASN A 34 -17.68 -17.81 -0.61
CA ASN A 34 -16.35 -17.97 -1.19
C ASN A 34 -15.25 -18.16 -0.12
N TRP A 35 -15.41 -17.53 1.05
CA TRP A 35 -14.51 -17.69 2.19
C TRP A 35 -14.63 -19.10 2.81
N ILE A 36 -15.85 -19.60 3.00
CA ILE A 36 -16.13 -20.96 3.49
C ILE A 36 -15.68 -22.00 2.47
N TRP A 37 -15.96 -21.80 1.18
CA TRP A 37 -15.52 -22.70 0.10
C TRP A 37 -13.99 -22.79 0.02
N ARG A 38 -13.27 -21.67 0.11
CA ARG A 38 -11.80 -21.64 0.13
C ARG A 38 -11.21 -22.29 1.39
N ARG A 39 -11.92 -22.26 2.52
CA ARG A 39 -11.51 -22.91 3.77
C ARG A 39 -11.73 -24.43 3.73
N CYS A 40 -12.84 -24.90 3.14
CA CYS A 40 -13.13 -26.32 2.96
C CYS A 40 -12.23 -27.00 1.91
N CYS A 41 -11.91 -26.35 0.79
CA CYS A 41 -11.02 -26.91 -0.23
C CYS A 41 -9.55 -27.08 0.24
N ARG A 42 -9.09 -26.25 1.19
CA ARG A 42 -7.75 -26.38 1.79
C ARG A 42 -7.65 -27.53 2.80
N ALA A 43 -8.75 -27.89 3.47
CA ALA A 43 -8.78 -29.05 4.37
C ALA A 43 -8.84 -30.39 3.60
N ALA A 44 -9.57 -30.44 2.48
CA ALA A 44 -9.68 -31.65 1.67
C ALA A 44 -8.38 -32.02 0.93
N SER A 45 -7.53 -31.04 0.62
CA SER A 45 -6.25 -31.27 -0.08
C SER A 45 -5.15 -31.85 0.82
N ALA A 46 -5.31 -31.79 2.15
CA ALA A 46 -4.33 -32.31 3.12
C ALA A 46 -4.54 -33.79 3.48
N ALA A 47 -5.65 -34.41 3.08
CA ALA A 47 -6.04 -35.76 3.50
C ALA A 47 -5.73 -36.88 2.48
N VAL A 48 -5.14 -36.58 1.31
CA VAL A 48 -4.98 -37.56 0.21
C VAL A 48 -3.55 -38.09 0.03
N LEU A 49 -2.58 -37.66 0.85
CA LEU A 49 -1.20 -38.16 0.75
C LEU A 49 -0.66 -38.70 2.08
N ALA A 50 -1.31 -39.74 2.61
CA ALA A 50 -0.71 -40.59 3.62
C ALA A 50 -0.46 -41.99 3.05
N PRO A 51 0.80 -42.41 2.82
CA PRO A 51 1.12 -43.82 2.66
C PRO A 51 1.32 -44.47 4.04
N LEU A 52 0.61 -45.57 4.25
CA LEU A 52 0.89 -46.60 5.25
C LEU A 52 2.29 -47.20 5.06
N GLY A 53 3.03 -47.43 6.15
CA GLY A 53 4.24 -48.27 6.13
C GLY A 53 5.14 -48.12 7.35
N PHE A 54 5.03 -49.07 8.29
CA PHE A 54 5.89 -49.28 9.47
C PHE A 54 7.37 -49.56 9.12
N THR A 55 8.34 -49.05 9.91
CA THR A 55 9.10 -49.83 10.94
C THR A 55 10.27 -49.03 11.57
N LEU A 56 10.29 -49.01 12.90
CA LEU A 56 11.39 -49.15 13.88
C LEU A 56 12.83 -48.58 13.64
N ARG A 57 13.29 -47.80 14.65
CA ARG A 57 14.57 -47.86 15.41
C ARG A 57 15.38 -46.54 15.47
N LYS A 58 15.81 -46.18 16.69
CA LYS A 58 16.53 -44.94 17.12
C LYS A 58 18.07 -45.18 17.20
N PRO A 59 18.93 -44.16 17.47
CA PRO A 59 20.11 -43.75 16.67
C PRO A 59 21.48 -44.15 17.31
N PRO A 60 22.66 -43.81 16.71
CA PRO A 60 23.35 -42.56 17.11
C PRO A 60 24.32 -41.89 16.07
N ALA A 61 24.65 -40.62 16.38
CA ALA A 61 25.96 -39.93 16.30
C ALA A 61 26.71 -39.58 14.97
N VAL A 62 27.02 -38.27 14.86
CA VAL A 62 28.24 -37.63 14.31
C VAL A 62 28.41 -37.51 12.78
N GLY A 63 28.66 -36.27 12.31
CA GLY A 63 29.34 -36.02 11.04
C GLY A 63 29.02 -34.68 10.36
N ARG A 64 29.88 -33.68 10.57
CA ARG A 64 30.00 -32.46 9.73
C ARG A 64 30.10 -32.83 8.24
N ASN A 65 29.36 -32.14 7.36
CA ASN A 65 29.93 -31.48 6.18
C ASN A 65 28.94 -30.64 5.38
N ARG A 66 29.39 -29.41 5.07
CA ARG A 66 28.79 -28.46 4.13
C ARG A 66 28.61 -29.11 2.75
N ARG A 67 27.39 -29.06 2.20
CA ARG A 67 27.15 -29.09 0.75
C ARG A 67 26.07 -28.06 0.39
N GLN A 68 26.44 -27.15 -0.50
CA GLN A 68 25.56 -26.15 -1.09
C GLN A 68 24.46 -26.85 -1.90
N HIS A 69 23.21 -26.74 -1.47
CA HIS A 69 22.06 -27.12 -2.30
C HIS A 69 21.61 -25.91 -3.11
N ARG A 70 21.90 -25.93 -4.42
CA ARG A 70 21.22 -25.08 -5.41
C ARG A 70 19.76 -25.51 -5.48
N HIS A 71 18.83 -24.63 -5.10
CA HIS A 71 17.41 -24.79 -5.36
C HIS A 71 17.11 -24.57 -6.86
N PRO A 72 16.20 -25.36 -7.46
CA PRO A 72 15.83 -25.19 -8.87
C PRO A 72 14.93 -23.96 -9.05
N ARG A 73 15.27 -23.13 -10.05
CA ARG A 73 14.46 -21.98 -10.50
C ARG A 73 13.11 -22.48 -11.02
N GLY A 74 12.05 -22.28 -10.24
CA GLY A 74 10.66 -22.48 -10.66
C GLY A 74 10.26 -21.41 -11.68
N ARG A 75 9.87 -21.83 -12.88
CA ARG A 75 9.43 -20.98 -13.99
C ARG A 75 8.09 -20.32 -13.62
N SER A 76 8.00 -19.00 -13.73
CA SER A 76 6.78 -18.22 -13.49
C SER A 76 5.68 -18.60 -14.49
N GLY A 77 4.44 -18.81 -14.01
CA GLY A 77 3.31 -19.23 -14.84
C GLY A 77 2.73 -18.08 -15.70
N PRO A 78 2.15 -18.38 -16.87
CA PRO A 78 1.65 -17.38 -17.84
C PRO A 78 0.55 -16.44 -17.29
N ALA A 79 -0.22 -16.89 -16.28
CA ALA A 79 -1.30 -16.10 -15.68
C ALA A 79 -0.82 -14.87 -14.90
N ALA A 80 0.35 -14.95 -14.23
CA ALA A 80 0.90 -13.82 -13.48
C ALA A 80 1.43 -12.73 -14.43
N ALA A 81 2.09 -13.12 -15.52
CA ALA A 81 2.55 -12.20 -16.55
C ALA A 81 1.40 -11.42 -17.20
N HIS A 82 0.25 -12.07 -17.42
CA HIS A 82 -0.92 -11.42 -18.00
C HIS A 82 -1.54 -10.35 -17.09
N ARG A 83 -1.63 -10.59 -15.77
CA ARG A 83 -2.12 -9.57 -14.81
C ARG A 83 -1.22 -8.35 -14.74
N ARG A 84 0.10 -8.55 -14.74
CA ARG A 84 1.10 -7.46 -14.72
C ARG A 84 0.94 -6.52 -15.91
N LEU A 85 0.77 -7.07 -17.11
CA LEU A 85 0.60 -6.29 -18.34
C LEU A 85 -0.70 -5.49 -18.32
N ARG A 86 -1.77 -6.07 -17.75
CA ARG A 86 -3.06 -5.40 -17.60
C ARG A 86 -2.96 -4.17 -16.69
N TRP A 87 -2.39 -4.29 -15.49
CA TRP A 87 -2.33 -3.16 -14.54
C TRP A 87 -1.50 -1.98 -15.04
N ARG A 88 -0.41 -2.26 -15.76
CA ARG A 88 0.37 -1.20 -16.43
C ARG A 88 -0.39 -0.55 -17.57
N ALA A 89 -1.17 -1.32 -18.34
CA ALA A 89 -2.00 -0.77 -19.39
C ALA A 89 -3.11 0.12 -18.80
N ASP A 90 -3.72 -0.33 -17.70
CA ASP A 90 -4.73 0.45 -16.95
C ASP A 90 -4.12 1.78 -16.46
N GLY A 91 -2.93 1.77 -15.86
CA GLY A 91 -2.22 2.99 -15.44
C GLY A 91 -1.89 3.95 -16.60
N ARG A 92 -1.48 3.41 -17.76
CA ARG A 92 -1.23 4.20 -18.97
C ARG A 92 -2.49 4.76 -19.62
N SER A 93 -3.66 4.21 -19.29
CA SER A 93 -4.95 4.67 -19.82
C SER A 93 -5.52 5.85 -19.04
N LEU A 94 -4.95 6.18 -17.88
CA LEU A 94 -5.32 7.35 -17.09
C LEU A 94 -4.81 8.63 -17.74
N GLU A 95 -5.58 9.71 -17.65
CA GLU A 95 -5.13 11.03 -18.12
C GLU A 95 -3.91 11.52 -17.33
N LYS A 96 -3.91 11.26 -16.01
CA LYS A 96 -2.82 11.59 -15.09
C LYS A 96 -2.68 10.49 -14.05
N LEU A 97 -1.43 10.13 -13.76
CA LEU A 97 -1.07 9.21 -12.69
C LEU A 97 -0.25 9.99 -11.65
N PRO A 98 -0.57 9.90 -10.35
CA PRO A 98 0.24 10.54 -9.32
C PRO A 98 1.65 9.95 -9.33
N VAL A 99 2.65 10.82 -9.27
CA VAL A 99 4.05 10.43 -9.05
C VAL A 99 4.20 9.91 -7.63
N HIS A 100 3.56 10.57 -6.66
CA HIS A 100 3.55 10.18 -5.25
C HIS A 100 2.13 10.02 -4.70
N MET A 101 1.85 8.82 -4.18
CA MET A 101 0.60 8.50 -3.48
C MET A 101 0.81 8.37 -1.96
N GLY A 102 -0.03 9.05 -1.18
CA GLY A 102 -0.17 8.84 0.26
C GLY A 102 -1.32 7.89 0.60
N LEU A 103 -1.09 6.93 1.48
CA LEU A 103 -2.08 6.02 2.05
C LEU A 103 -2.22 6.36 3.53
N VAL A 104 -3.32 7.04 3.89
CA VAL A 104 -3.58 7.52 5.26
C VAL A 104 -4.64 6.63 5.90
N VAL A 105 -4.27 5.90 6.94
CA VAL A 105 -5.17 5.01 7.68
C VAL A 105 -5.55 5.67 9.00
N THR A 106 -6.85 5.98 9.17
CA THR A 106 -7.39 6.63 10.36
C THR A 106 -8.18 5.68 11.26
N GLU A 107 -8.05 4.39 11.05
CA GLU A 107 -8.79 3.35 11.79
C GLU A 107 -8.18 3.12 13.19
N GLU A 108 -8.94 2.49 14.08
CA GLU A 108 -8.46 2.13 15.43
C GLU A 108 -7.76 0.75 15.43
N GLU A 109 -6.96 0.50 16.48
CA GLU A 109 -5.91 -0.54 16.55
C GLU A 109 -6.34 -1.97 16.18
N GLN A 110 -7.62 -2.30 16.30
CA GLN A 110 -8.14 -3.67 16.13
C GLN A 110 -8.43 -4.07 14.67
N GLU A 111 -8.36 -3.13 13.73
CA GLU A 111 -8.75 -3.37 12.33
C GLU A 111 -7.62 -3.19 11.30
N HIS A 112 -6.40 -2.80 11.71
CA HIS A 112 -5.32 -2.58 10.75
C HIS A 112 -4.85 -3.88 10.06
N SER A 113 -5.35 -4.09 8.85
CA SER A 113 -4.96 -5.19 7.99
C SER A 113 -3.68 -4.85 7.22
N PHE A 114 -2.53 -5.34 7.72
CA PHE A 114 -1.25 -5.26 7.02
C PHE A 114 -1.30 -5.86 5.61
N SER A 115 -2.11 -6.91 5.42
CA SER A 115 -2.29 -7.57 4.12
C SER A 115 -2.94 -6.66 3.09
N ASP A 116 -3.90 -5.86 3.51
CA ASP A 116 -4.62 -4.98 2.59
C ASP A 116 -3.79 -3.75 2.23
N ILE A 117 -3.12 -3.14 3.21
CA ILE A 117 -2.17 -2.06 2.95
C ILE A 117 -1.02 -2.53 2.05
N ALA A 118 -0.49 -3.72 2.30
CA ALA A 118 0.52 -4.33 1.42
C ALA A 118 -0.01 -4.53 -0.01
N SER A 119 -1.25 -4.98 -0.16
CA SER A 119 -1.89 -5.15 -1.46
C SER A 119 -2.04 -3.82 -2.19
N LEU A 120 -2.47 -2.76 -1.50
CA LEU A 120 -2.55 -1.41 -2.04
C LEU A 120 -1.19 -0.92 -2.55
N VAL A 121 -0.14 -1.04 -1.71
CA VAL A 121 1.23 -0.66 -2.09
C VAL A 121 1.64 -1.39 -3.38
N VAL A 122 1.44 -2.71 -3.44
CA VAL A 122 1.79 -3.52 -4.61
C VAL A 122 0.96 -3.12 -5.85
N TRP A 123 -0.30 -2.75 -5.69
CA TRP A 123 -1.12 -2.24 -6.79
C TRP A 123 -0.61 -0.89 -7.30
N CYS A 124 -0.24 0.04 -6.41
CA CYS A 124 0.37 1.32 -6.80
C CYS A 124 1.64 1.09 -7.63
N MET A 125 2.52 0.19 -7.16
CA MET A 125 3.73 -0.21 -7.90
C MET A 125 3.39 -0.81 -9.27
N ALA A 126 2.36 -1.65 -9.34
CA ALA A 126 1.97 -2.34 -10.55
C ALA A 126 1.37 -1.41 -11.62
N VAL A 127 0.62 -0.39 -11.19
CA VAL A 127 0.05 0.64 -12.05
C VAL A 127 1.13 1.62 -12.53
N GLY A 128 2.22 1.77 -11.78
CA GLY A 128 3.41 2.53 -12.17
C GLY A 128 3.67 3.77 -11.32
N ILE A 129 3.09 3.87 -10.13
CA ILE A 129 3.34 4.96 -9.19
C ILE A 129 4.75 4.81 -8.60
N SER A 130 5.52 5.89 -8.62
CA SER A 130 6.95 5.89 -8.25
C SER A 130 7.19 6.03 -6.75
N TYR A 131 6.32 6.74 -6.03
CA TYR A 131 6.50 6.99 -4.60
C TYR A 131 5.23 6.65 -3.85
N ILE A 132 5.35 5.92 -2.74
CA ILE A 132 4.22 5.54 -1.90
C ILE A 132 4.57 5.86 -0.44
N SER A 133 3.70 6.61 0.24
CA SER A 133 3.81 6.84 1.68
C SER A 133 2.67 6.16 2.42
N VAL A 134 2.98 5.33 3.40
CA VAL A 134 1.99 4.70 4.29
C VAL A 134 2.02 5.43 5.63
N TYR A 135 0.86 5.86 6.13
CA TYR A 135 0.76 6.61 7.38
C TYR A 135 -0.38 6.11 8.25
N ASP A 136 -0.11 6.04 9.55
CA ASP A 136 -1.12 5.97 10.59
C ASP A 136 -0.73 6.88 11.76
N HIS A 137 -1.74 7.46 12.42
CA HIS A 137 -1.50 8.46 13.46
C HIS A 137 -1.00 7.87 14.79
N GLN A 138 -1.07 6.55 14.96
CA GLN A 138 -0.59 5.82 16.13
C GLN A 138 0.84 5.28 15.93
N GLY A 139 1.43 5.48 14.74
CA GLY A 139 2.73 4.92 14.36
C GLY A 139 2.78 3.39 14.40
N ILE A 140 1.66 2.68 14.23
CA ILE A 140 1.57 1.22 14.25
C ILE A 140 2.36 0.62 13.09
N PHE A 141 2.20 1.13 11.87
CA PHE A 141 2.95 0.64 10.71
C PHE A 141 4.44 0.93 10.87
N LYS A 142 4.80 2.10 11.42
CA LYS A 142 6.19 2.48 11.63
C LYS A 142 6.87 1.60 12.70
N ARG A 143 6.17 1.33 13.83
CA ARG A 143 6.64 0.39 14.87
C ARG A 143 6.73 -1.05 14.39
N ASN A 144 5.87 -1.45 13.44
CA ASN A 144 5.83 -2.79 12.87
C ASN A 144 6.35 -2.82 11.42
N ASN A 145 7.37 -2.01 11.11
CA ASN A 145 7.86 -1.83 9.74
C ASN A 145 8.23 -3.18 9.10
N SER A 146 9.03 -4.01 9.79
CA SER A 146 9.43 -5.34 9.28
C SER A 146 8.24 -6.21 8.87
N ARG A 147 7.18 -6.24 9.68
CA ARG A 147 5.96 -7.00 9.38
C ARG A 147 5.23 -6.47 8.14
N LEU A 148 5.12 -5.15 7.99
CA LEU A 148 4.52 -4.54 6.80
C LEU A 148 5.33 -4.87 5.55
N MET A 149 6.66 -4.85 5.67
CA MET A 149 7.59 -5.12 4.59
C MET A 149 7.51 -6.58 4.12
N ASP A 150 7.51 -7.52 5.07
CA ASP A 150 7.33 -8.94 4.80
C ASP A 150 6.00 -9.20 4.06
N GLU A 151 4.93 -8.51 4.48
CA GLU A 151 3.63 -8.64 3.83
C GLU A 151 3.62 -7.99 2.44
N ILE A 152 4.29 -6.85 2.21
CA ILE A 152 4.47 -6.25 0.88
C ILE A 152 5.22 -7.21 -0.05
N LEU A 153 6.33 -7.81 0.41
CA LEU A 153 7.11 -8.77 -0.37
C LEU A 153 6.30 -10.03 -0.70
N LYS A 154 5.51 -10.51 0.26
CA LYS A 154 4.59 -11.63 0.06
C LYS A 154 3.51 -11.29 -0.97
N GLN A 155 2.83 -10.15 -0.83
CA GLN A 155 1.81 -9.70 -1.78
C GLN A 155 2.41 -9.46 -3.17
N GLN A 156 3.63 -8.95 -3.25
CA GLN A 156 4.36 -8.79 -4.49
C GLN A 156 4.59 -10.14 -5.16
N GLN A 157 5.04 -11.16 -4.41
CA GLN A 157 5.22 -12.51 -4.95
C GLN A 157 3.89 -13.15 -5.40
N GLU A 158 2.81 -12.95 -4.65
CA GLU A 158 1.49 -13.52 -4.94
C GLU A 158 0.82 -12.83 -6.15
N LEU A 159 0.87 -11.51 -6.23
CA LEU A 159 0.18 -10.69 -7.24
C LEU A 159 1.01 -10.49 -8.50
N LEU A 160 2.33 -10.32 -8.36
CA LEU A 160 3.26 -10.04 -9.45
C LEU A 160 4.15 -11.25 -9.79
N GLY A 161 4.13 -12.36 -9.06
CA GLY A 161 4.87 -13.59 -9.40
C GLY A 161 6.39 -13.55 -9.18
N LEU A 162 7.04 -14.73 -9.26
CA LEU A 162 8.44 -15.03 -8.87
C LEU A 162 9.59 -14.24 -9.55
N ASP A 163 9.31 -13.37 -10.50
CA ASP A 163 10.34 -12.52 -11.13
C ASP A 163 10.56 -11.21 -10.32
N CYS A 164 10.65 -11.34 -8.99
CA CYS A 164 10.72 -10.23 -8.04
C CYS A 164 12.07 -9.49 -8.02
N SER A 165 13.09 -9.96 -8.73
CA SER A 165 14.39 -9.27 -8.79
C SER A 165 14.35 -7.93 -9.55
N LYS A 166 13.19 -7.54 -10.11
CA LYS A 166 12.98 -6.30 -10.87
C LYS A 166 12.26 -5.19 -10.10
N TYR A 167 11.69 -5.51 -8.95
CA TYR A 167 10.91 -4.57 -8.14
C TYR A 167 11.41 -4.70 -6.70
N SER A 168 12.60 -4.19 -6.43
CA SER A 168 13.00 -3.97 -5.05
C SER A 168 12.36 -2.65 -4.63
N PRO A 169 11.32 -2.64 -3.79
CA PRO A 169 10.93 -1.41 -3.12
C PRO A 169 12.17 -0.87 -2.38
N GLU A 170 12.62 0.33 -2.77
CA GLU A 170 13.63 1.02 -1.97
C GLU A 170 12.90 1.61 -0.78
N PHE A 171 13.04 0.94 0.35
CA PHE A 171 12.41 1.39 1.58
C PHE A 171 13.29 2.45 2.21
N ALA A 172 12.85 3.70 2.10
CA ALA A 172 13.61 4.86 2.55
C ALA A 172 13.92 4.85 4.06
N ASN A 173 13.27 3.98 4.83
CA ASN A 173 13.49 3.81 6.27
C ASN A 173 14.53 2.73 6.63
N SER A 174 15.13 2.06 5.65
CA SER A 174 16.17 1.02 5.87
C SER A 174 17.57 1.57 5.59
N ASN A 175 18.53 1.22 6.44
CA ASN A 175 19.91 1.74 6.38
C ASN A 175 20.82 1.00 5.38
N ASP A 176 20.31 -0.01 4.66
CA ASP A 176 21.08 -0.76 3.68
C ASP A 176 21.02 -0.09 2.32
N LYS A 177 22.11 0.60 1.96
CA LYS A 177 22.35 1.15 0.63
C LYS A 177 23.00 0.08 -0.25
N ASP A 178 22.21 -0.85 -0.76
CA ASP A 178 22.64 -1.77 -1.82
C ASP A 178 22.16 -1.26 -3.19
N ASP A 179 23.13 -0.80 -4.00
CA ASP A 179 22.94 -0.43 -5.40
C ASP A 179 22.56 -1.67 -6.23
N GLN A 180 21.32 -1.73 -6.73
CA GLN A 180 20.94 -2.71 -7.73
C GLN A 180 20.10 -2.11 -8.87
N VAL A 181 20.59 -2.34 -10.09
CA VAL A 181 20.27 -1.65 -11.35
C VAL A 181 19.02 -2.22 -12.05
N LEU A 182 18.04 -1.34 -12.31
CA LEU A 182 16.94 -1.33 -13.33
C LEU A 182 15.85 -2.44 -13.29
N ASN A 183 14.59 -2.10 -12.94
CA ASN A 183 13.66 -1.30 -13.76
C ASN A 183 12.26 -1.32 -13.09
N CYS A 184 11.76 -0.15 -12.67
CA CYS A 184 10.56 0.15 -11.85
C CYS A 184 10.80 0.18 -10.33
N HIS A 185 11.63 1.14 -9.91
CA HIS A 185 11.91 1.44 -8.51
C HIS A 185 10.77 2.29 -7.94
N SER A 186 9.77 1.65 -7.35
CA SER A 186 8.84 2.38 -6.50
C SER A 186 9.46 2.50 -5.10
N ALA A 187 9.56 3.71 -4.57
CA ALA A 187 10.06 3.95 -3.22
C ALA A 187 8.88 3.96 -2.24
N VAL A 188 9.04 3.25 -1.11
CA VAL A 188 8.00 3.17 -0.08
C VAL A 188 8.52 3.75 1.23
N LYS A 189 7.77 4.71 1.80
CA LYS A 189 8.09 5.35 3.09
C LYS A 189 6.97 5.11 4.08
N VAL A 190 7.31 4.60 5.27
CA VAL A 190 6.35 4.42 6.37
C VAL A 190 6.48 5.59 7.33
N LEU A 191 5.38 6.28 7.57
CA LEU A 191 5.32 7.57 8.26
C LEU A 191 4.45 7.47 9.52
N SER A 192 4.71 8.37 10.46
CA SER A 192 3.95 8.59 11.70
C SER A 192 3.84 10.11 11.96
N PRO A 193 3.11 10.57 12.99
CA PRO A 193 3.00 12.00 13.29
C PRO A 193 4.33 12.74 13.47
N GLU A 194 5.41 12.02 13.84
CA GLU A 194 6.74 12.62 14.02
C GLU A 194 7.35 13.11 12.70
N ASP A 195 6.97 12.52 11.56
CA ASP A 195 7.42 12.95 10.24
C ASP A 195 6.68 14.20 9.73
N GLY A 196 5.68 14.67 10.49
CA GLY A 196 4.91 15.88 10.20
C GLY A 196 5.45 17.10 10.95
N LYS A 197 4.70 17.56 11.96
CA LYS A 197 5.05 18.78 12.70
C LYS A 197 6.37 18.69 13.45
N ALA A 198 6.72 17.51 13.99
CA ALA A 198 7.98 17.36 14.71
C ALA A 198 9.18 17.49 13.77
N ASP A 199 9.08 16.98 12.55
CA ASP A 199 10.12 17.16 11.52
C ASP A 199 10.31 18.64 11.12
N ILE A 200 9.23 19.41 11.04
CA ILE A 200 9.29 20.86 10.82
C ILE A 200 10.05 21.55 11.97
N VAL A 201 9.75 21.18 13.22
CA VAL A 201 10.45 21.73 14.39
C VAL A 201 11.92 21.36 14.37
N ARG A 202 12.27 20.11 14.04
CA ARG A 202 13.66 19.66 13.86
C ARG A 202 14.37 20.48 12.79
N ALA A 203 13.80 20.62 11.59
CA ALA A 203 14.40 21.40 10.50
C ALA A 203 14.64 22.87 10.89
N ALA A 204 13.70 23.47 11.65
CA ALA A 204 13.88 24.82 12.19
C ALA A 204 15.00 24.90 13.24
N GLN A 205 15.12 23.91 14.12
CA GLN A 205 16.24 23.82 15.07
C GLN A 205 17.58 23.68 14.35
N ASP A 206 17.65 22.82 13.33
CA ASP A 206 18.86 22.62 12.51
C ASP A 206 19.27 23.93 11.83
N PHE A 207 18.32 24.68 11.28
CA PHE A 207 18.61 26.01 10.72
C PHE A 207 19.13 26.99 11.78
N CYS A 208 18.49 27.06 12.93
CA CYS A 208 18.94 27.92 14.04
C CYS A 208 20.36 27.56 14.50
N GLN A 209 20.73 26.28 14.49
CA GLN A 209 22.10 25.85 14.80
C GLN A 209 23.10 26.34 13.75
N LEU A 210 22.76 26.28 12.46
CA LEU A 210 23.61 26.83 11.39
C LEU A 210 23.82 28.35 11.55
N VAL A 211 22.78 29.07 11.98
CA VAL A 211 22.87 30.50 12.27
C VAL A 211 23.75 30.75 13.51
N ALA A 212 23.59 29.97 14.57
CA ALA A 212 24.43 30.08 15.78
C ALA A 212 25.91 29.80 15.49
N GLN A 213 26.19 28.89 14.56
CA GLN A 213 27.54 28.56 14.08
C GLN A 213 28.08 29.55 13.04
N GLN A 214 27.35 30.64 12.75
CA GLN A 214 27.69 31.67 11.76
C GLN A 214 27.87 31.12 10.32
N GLN A 215 27.30 29.96 10.01
CA GLN A 215 27.33 29.37 8.67
C GLN A 215 26.24 29.94 7.75
N LYS A 216 25.17 30.47 8.34
CA LYS A 216 24.01 31.06 7.66
C LYS A 216 23.53 32.31 8.41
N ARG A 217 22.85 33.22 7.72
CA ARG A 217 22.13 34.34 8.35
C ARG A 217 20.65 34.01 8.43
N SER A 218 19.94 34.61 9.40
CA SER A 218 18.49 34.42 9.54
C SER A 218 17.69 34.80 8.29
N THR A 219 18.18 35.77 7.52
CA THR A 219 17.59 36.23 6.24
C THR A 219 17.77 35.25 5.09
N ASP A 220 18.69 34.29 5.23
CA ASP A 220 18.97 33.32 4.17
C ASP A 220 17.92 32.20 4.14
N LEU A 221 16.96 32.18 5.08
CA LEU A 221 15.89 31.20 5.11
C LEU A 221 14.79 31.54 4.11
N ASP A 222 14.69 30.75 3.06
CA ASP A 222 13.57 30.75 2.14
C ASP A 222 12.83 29.40 2.14
N VAL A 223 11.77 29.30 1.34
CA VAL A 223 10.92 28.11 1.27
C VAL A 223 11.71 26.90 0.74
N ASP A 224 12.57 27.10 -0.27
CA ASP A 224 13.31 26.02 -0.92
C ASP A 224 14.43 25.49 -0.01
N MET A 225 15.14 26.39 0.68
CA MET A 225 16.10 26.05 1.71
C MET A 225 15.43 25.31 2.84
N PHE A 226 14.30 25.78 3.36
CA PHE A 226 13.59 25.06 4.42
C PHE A 226 13.14 23.67 3.94
N ASN A 227 12.66 23.56 2.70
CA ASN A 227 12.29 22.28 2.11
C ASN A 227 13.48 21.31 2.04
N SER A 228 14.70 21.81 1.77
CA SER A 228 15.92 20.99 1.78
C SER A 228 16.34 20.49 3.16
N LEU A 229 15.85 21.12 4.23
CA LEU A 229 16.15 20.73 5.62
C LEU A 229 15.16 19.69 6.17
N LEU A 230 14.01 19.48 5.53
CA LEU A 230 13.03 18.47 5.92
C LEU A 230 13.55 17.04 5.64
N SER A 231 13.14 16.07 6.45
CA SER A 231 13.59 14.66 6.34
C SER A 231 13.04 13.95 5.10
N SER A 232 12.19 14.63 4.34
CA SER A 232 11.63 14.22 3.06
C SER A 232 12.47 14.67 1.86
N ALA A 233 13.59 15.38 2.06
CA ALA A 233 14.43 15.83 0.95
C ALA A 233 14.77 14.68 -0.02
N GLY A 234 14.41 14.84 -1.29
CA GLY A 234 14.55 13.80 -2.33
C GLY A 234 13.32 12.89 -2.53
N PHE A 235 12.27 13.07 -1.74
CA PHE A 235 10.94 12.49 -1.94
C PHE A 235 9.99 13.62 -2.39
N PRO A 236 9.30 13.51 -3.54
CA PRO A 236 8.39 14.55 -4.00
C PRO A 236 7.21 14.74 -3.03
N ASP A 237 6.53 15.88 -3.14
CA ASP A 237 5.26 16.12 -2.43
C ASP A 237 4.18 15.12 -2.93
N PRO A 238 3.26 14.63 -2.07
CA PRO A 238 2.19 13.75 -2.51
C PRO A 238 1.25 14.46 -3.49
N ASP A 239 0.97 13.85 -4.63
CA ASP A 239 -0.03 14.38 -5.58
C ASP A 239 -1.44 13.99 -5.12
N LEU A 240 -1.58 12.79 -4.56
CA LEU A 240 -2.86 12.21 -4.15
C LEU A 240 -2.73 11.47 -2.81
N VAL A 241 -3.71 11.68 -1.92
CA VAL A 241 -3.89 10.91 -0.69
C VAL A 241 -5.18 10.12 -0.76
N LEU A 242 -5.07 8.81 -0.52
CA LEU A 242 -6.20 7.93 -0.20
C LEU A 242 -6.33 7.84 1.32
N LYS A 243 -7.39 8.44 1.87
CA LYS A 243 -7.70 8.41 3.30
C LYS A 243 -8.73 7.32 3.59
N PHE A 244 -8.35 6.35 4.40
CA PHE A 244 -9.20 5.25 4.84
C PHE A 244 -9.66 5.47 6.27
N GLY A 245 -10.95 5.24 6.50
CA GLY A 245 -11.56 5.34 7.83
C GLY A 245 -12.53 6.51 7.98
N PRO A 246 -13.15 6.66 9.15
CA PRO A 246 -14.34 7.49 9.34
C PRO A 246 -13.99 8.93 9.74
N VAL A 247 -12.71 9.19 10.02
CA VAL A 247 -12.26 10.46 10.57
C VAL A 247 -12.05 11.45 9.44
N ASP A 248 -12.77 12.57 9.44
CA ASP A 248 -12.60 13.68 8.50
C ASP A 248 -11.41 14.56 8.88
N SER A 249 -10.22 13.97 8.91
CA SER A 249 -8.96 14.64 9.21
C SER A 249 -7.78 13.88 8.60
N THR A 250 -6.71 14.60 8.28
CA THR A 250 -5.42 13.99 7.88
C THR A 250 -4.61 13.49 9.08
N LEU A 251 -5.09 13.76 10.30
CA LEU A 251 -4.49 13.35 11.57
C LEU A 251 -3.00 13.71 11.74
N GLY A 252 -2.52 14.72 11.00
CA GLY A 252 -1.13 15.18 11.06
C GLY A 252 -0.22 14.62 9.96
N PHE A 253 -0.78 13.97 8.94
CA PHE A 253 -0.04 13.56 7.74
C PHE A 253 0.61 14.75 7.03
N LEU A 254 1.95 14.78 7.03
CA LEU A 254 2.85 15.68 6.27
C LEU A 254 2.30 17.11 5.98
N PRO A 255 2.02 17.95 7.01
CA PRO A 255 1.30 19.21 6.82
C PRO A 255 1.95 20.20 5.84
N TRP A 256 3.28 20.21 5.75
CA TRP A 256 4.04 21.04 4.80
C TRP A 256 3.88 20.59 3.35
N HIS A 257 3.89 19.27 3.13
CA HIS A 257 3.95 18.66 1.80
C HIS A 257 2.58 18.61 1.13
N ILE A 258 1.48 18.54 1.91
CA ILE A 258 0.13 18.33 1.35
C ILE A 258 -0.59 19.59 0.85
N ARG A 259 0.14 20.68 0.64
CA ARG A 259 -0.42 21.99 0.23
C ARG A 259 -1.21 21.96 -1.10
N LEU A 260 -0.90 21.02 -1.98
CA LEU A 260 -1.52 20.86 -3.31
C LEU A 260 -2.06 19.44 -3.55
N THR A 261 -2.09 18.60 -2.52
CA THR A 261 -2.47 17.19 -2.64
C THR A 261 -3.98 17.05 -2.76
N GLU A 262 -4.44 16.28 -3.73
CA GLU A 262 -5.84 15.86 -3.79
C GLU A 262 -6.10 14.80 -2.70
N ILE A 263 -7.24 14.90 -1.98
CA ILE A 263 -7.56 13.96 -0.89
C ILE A 263 -8.86 13.24 -1.24
N MET A 264 -8.78 11.93 -1.42
CA MET A 264 -9.93 11.06 -1.66
C MET A 264 -10.20 10.20 -0.42
N CYS A 265 -11.42 10.29 0.11
CA CYS A 265 -11.85 9.55 1.29
C CYS A 265 -12.59 8.27 0.87
N LEU A 266 -12.12 7.12 1.38
CA LEU A 266 -12.70 5.81 1.07
C LEU A 266 -13.27 5.15 2.35
N PRO A 267 -14.45 4.49 2.25
CA PRO A 267 -15.06 3.78 3.37
C PRO A 267 -14.36 2.45 3.67
N HIS A 268 -14.60 1.96 4.89
CA HIS A 268 -13.83 0.98 5.65
C HIS A 268 -13.58 -0.43 5.10
N THR A 269 -14.34 -0.99 4.16
CA THR A 269 -14.56 -2.46 4.23
C THR A 269 -14.24 -3.33 3.03
N SER A 270 -13.54 -2.84 2.01
CA SER A 270 -12.79 -3.73 1.12
C SER A 270 -11.88 -2.94 0.20
N PHE A 271 -10.59 -2.95 0.50
CA PHE A 271 -9.58 -2.45 -0.42
C PHE A 271 -9.64 -3.28 -1.70
N SER A 272 -10.03 -2.65 -2.79
CA SER A 272 -10.10 -3.29 -4.09
C SER A 272 -9.13 -2.61 -5.05
N LEU A 273 -8.59 -3.36 -6.00
CA LEU A 273 -7.84 -2.78 -7.11
C LEU A 273 -8.66 -1.69 -7.83
N SER A 274 -9.99 -1.84 -7.84
CA SER A 274 -10.91 -0.82 -8.32
C SER A 274 -10.78 0.51 -7.59
N ASP A 275 -10.40 0.57 -6.31
CA ASP A 275 -10.18 1.84 -5.61
C ASP A 275 -8.89 2.54 -6.09
N VAL A 276 -7.88 1.75 -6.48
CA VAL A 276 -6.67 2.25 -7.16
C VAL A 276 -6.94 2.56 -8.65
N LEU A 277 -7.98 2.01 -9.25
CA LEU A 277 -8.35 2.25 -10.67
C LEU A 277 -9.53 3.22 -10.84
N LEU A 278 -10.25 3.55 -9.77
CA LEU A 278 -11.27 4.62 -9.72
C LEU A 278 -10.63 5.99 -10.02
N LEU A 279 -9.29 6.06 -9.98
CA LEU A 279 -8.47 7.10 -10.60
C LEU A 279 -8.81 7.38 -12.08
N SER A 280 -9.45 6.45 -12.80
CA SER A 280 -9.86 6.62 -14.22
C SER A 280 -11.19 7.34 -14.43
N ALA A 281 -12.04 7.40 -13.41
CA ALA A 281 -13.36 8.01 -13.54
C ALA A 281 -13.27 9.47 -13.14
N GLY A 282 -12.80 10.32 -14.07
CA GLY A 282 -12.85 11.78 -14.00
C GLY A 282 -14.26 12.36 -13.96
N ASN A 283 -15.12 11.87 -13.07
CA ASN A 283 -16.50 12.32 -12.88
C ASN A 283 -16.76 12.76 -11.43
N LEU A 284 -15.81 13.50 -10.86
CA LEU A 284 -16.02 14.33 -9.67
C LEU A 284 -15.48 15.75 -9.96
N TRP A 285 -16.04 16.35 -11.00
CA TRP A 285 -16.11 17.80 -11.20
C TRP A 285 -17.57 18.16 -11.45
#